data_AF-A7RWC7-F1
#
_entry.id   AF-A7RWC7-F1
#
_cell.length_a   1.000
_cell.length_b   1.000
_cell.length_c   1.000
_cell.angle_alpha   90.00
_cell.angle_beta   90.00
_cell.angle_gamma   90.00
#
_symmetry.space_group_name_H-M   'P 1'
#
loop_
_entity.id
_entity.type
_entity.pdbx_description
1 polymer ?
#
loop_
_entity_poly.entity_id
_entity_poly.type
_entity_poly.pdbx_seq_one_letter_code
_entity_poly.pdbx_strand_id
1 'polypeptide(L)'
;QQKLRQIGQELSNVDASANRLKTLDAELQRTERELKELREQGNIDEMNAEIDRLQAEKRQVDSELRKLQEEQQAMHHQSSTQAKLDMLTKEKSAKMDAIQKIRDQHEHDIQATLGGVRAGEALSDRLSQYLGGKKQELQQMRTSMQKMKQEMSAKDANKKMIMEQIRRKEEQCMVFRDQLKEACGDRDYNTVKEELQESVSFLRDEKGISASIEKIYQKYIKKLTDPSVKNDGCPLCHRRFEANAQIKTLVDELKTKMRDLPAKTANNERLLVEEQRRFDRLLELGSSRDSV
;
A
#
# COMPACT_ATOMS: atom_id res chain seq x y z
N GLN A 1 -86.26 132.50 73.43
CA GLN A 1 -86.06 131.29 74.24
C GLN A 1 -85.69 130.02 73.45
N GLN A 2 -85.76 129.98 72.11
CA GLN A 2 -85.38 128.80 71.29
C GLN A 2 -83.86 128.59 71.10
N LYS A 3 -83.06 129.66 70.91
CA LYS A 3 -81.61 129.53 70.62
C LYS A 3 -80.78 128.94 71.77
N LEU A 4 -81.16 129.19 73.03
CA LEU A 4 -80.47 128.65 74.21
C LEU A 4 -80.70 127.14 74.41
N ARG A 5 -81.85 126.60 73.97
CA ARG A 5 -82.09 125.13 74.00
C ARG A 5 -81.30 124.41 72.91
N GLN A 6 -81.16 125.02 71.73
CA GLN A 6 -80.45 124.44 70.59
C GLN A 6 -78.94 124.32 70.87
N ILE A 7 -78.33 125.36 71.44
CA ILE A 7 -76.92 125.35 71.85
C ILE A 7 -76.65 124.31 72.95
N GLY A 8 -77.57 124.15 73.92
CA GLY A 8 -77.44 123.12 74.95
C GLY A 8 -77.54 121.69 74.41
N GLN A 9 -78.33 121.48 73.36
CA GLN A 9 -78.51 120.18 72.72
C GLN A 9 -77.32 119.82 71.82
N GLU A 10 -76.72 120.80 71.14
CA GLU A 10 -75.48 120.63 70.37
C GLU A 10 -74.28 120.37 71.30
N LEU A 11 -74.16 121.09 72.43
CA LEU A 11 -73.13 120.82 73.44
C LEU A 11 -73.28 119.41 74.03
N SER A 12 -74.51 118.98 74.35
CA SER A 12 -74.76 117.62 74.86
C SER A 12 -74.46 116.52 73.82
N ASN A 13 -74.71 116.78 72.53
CA ASN A 13 -74.39 115.84 71.45
C ASN A 13 -72.88 115.77 71.17
N VAL A 14 -72.18 116.90 71.25
CA VAL A 14 -70.72 116.95 71.14
C VAL A 14 -70.08 116.23 72.32
N ASP A 15 -70.59 116.42 73.54
CA ASP A 15 -70.08 115.73 74.73
C ASP A 15 -70.38 114.22 74.70
N ALA A 16 -71.56 113.83 74.22
CA ALA A 16 -71.90 112.41 73.99
C ALA A 16 -71.03 111.78 72.89
N SER A 17 -70.73 112.52 71.81
CA SER A 17 -69.87 112.06 70.73
C SER A 17 -68.41 111.98 71.16
N ALA A 18 -67.94 112.93 71.97
CA ALA A 18 -66.61 112.94 72.56
C ALA A 18 -66.43 111.77 73.54
N ASN A 19 -67.47 111.45 74.34
CA ASN A 19 -67.47 110.27 75.22
C ASN A 19 -67.50 108.95 74.43
N ARG A 20 -68.25 108.88 73.32
CA ARG A 20 -68.19 107.73 72.40
C ARG A 20 -66.82 107.56 71.75
N LEU A 21 -66.22 108.65 71.28
CA LEU A 21 -64.87 108.65 70.72
C LEU A 21 -63.84 108.19 71.75
N LYS A 22 -63.92 108.67 73.00
CA LYS A 22 -63.06 108.19 74.08
C LYS A 22 -63.24 106.70 74.36
N THR A 23 -64.48 106.20 74.26
CA THR A 23 -64.78 104.78 74.50
C THR A 23 -64.25 103.90 73.35
N LEU A 24 -64.46 104.33 72.10
CA LEU A 24 -63.91 103.67 70.90
C LEU A 24 -62.38 103.72 70.87
N ASP A 25 -61.77 104.83 71.29
CA ASP A 25 -60.30 104.94 71.39
C ASP A 25 -59.76 104.01 72.49
N ALA A 26 -60.47 103.89 73.62
CA ALA A 26 -60.11 102.93 74.67
C ALA A 26 -60.28 101.47 74.20
N GLU A 27 -61.33 101.15 73.44
CA GLU A 27 -61.54 99.82 72.84
C GLU A 27 -60.52 99.50 71.75
N LEU A 28 -60.15 100.48 70.91
CA LEU A 28 -59.09 100.33 69.91
C LEU A 28 -57.75 100.06 70.60
N GLN A 29 -57.38 100.86 71.60
CA GLN A 29 -56.15 100.64 72.35
C GLN A 29 -56.13 99.32 73.12
N ARG A 30 -57.30 98.80 73.52
CA ARG A 30 -57.43 97.50 74.17
C ARG A 30 -57.25 96.37 73.16
N THR A 31 -57.94 96.43 72.02
CA THR A 31 -57.83 95.41 70.97
C THR A 31 -56.46 95.41 70.31
N GLU A 32 -55.82 96.57 70.13
CA GLU A 32 -54.43 96.64 69.67
C GLU A 32 -53.45 96.02 70.69
N ARG A 33 -53.69 96.22 71.99
CA ARG A 33 -52.93 95.54 73.05
C ARG A 33 -53.15 94.04 73.05
N GLU A 34 -54.39 93.57 72.98
CA GLU A 34 -54.73 92.14 72.91
C GLU A 34 -54.15 91.49 71.63
N LEU A 35 -54.16 92.19 70.50
CA LEU A 35 -53.57 91.70 69.24
C LEU A 35 -52.04 91.67 69.30
N LYS A 36 -51.42 92.64 69.99
CA LYS A 36 -49.98 92.66 70.22
C LYS A 36 -49.57 91.55 71.20
N GLU A 37 -50.30 91.36 72.29
CA GLU A 37 -50.12 90.27 73.24
C GLU A 37 -50.33 88.91 72.56
N LEU A 38 -51.33 88.73 71.69
CA LEU A 38 -51.53 87.49 70.94
C LEU A 38 -50.48 87.25 69.85
N ARG A 39 -49.85 88.29 69.31
CA ARG A 39 -48.68 88.14 68.40
C ARG A 39 -47.40 87.84 69.16
N GLU A 40 -47.24 88.39 70.37
CA GLU A 40 -46.10 88.13 71.25
C GLU A 40 -46.21 86.77 71.97
N GLN A 41 -47.43 86.32 72.30
CA GLN A 41 -47.74 84.98 72.81
C GLN A 41 -47.89 83.94 71.68
N GLY A 42 -48.25 84.41 70.49
CA GLY A 42 -48.37 83.62 69.28
C GLY A 42 -47.00 83.17 68.83
N ASN A 43 -46.61 82.00 69.33
CA ASN A 43 -45.31 81.37 69.13
C ASN A 43 -45.08 80.84 67.69
N ILE A 44 -45.60 81.56 66.70
CA ILE A 44 -45.66 81.21 65.28
C ILE A 44 -44.24 81.14 64.72
N ASP A 45 -43.35 82.03 65.16
CA ASP A 45 -41.95 82.04 64.72
C ASP A 45 -41.17 80.82 65.27
N GLU A 46 -41.37 80.41 66.52
CA GLU A 46 -40.77 79.16 67.04
C GLU A 46 -41.38 77.92 66.39
N MET A 47 -42.69 77.90 66.13
CA MET A 47 -43.34 76.80 65.40
C MET A 47 -42.82 76.70 63.96
N ASN A 48 -42.63 77.81 63.26
CA ASN A 48 -42.03 77.82 61.93
C ASN A 48 -40.58 77.34 61.96
N ALA A 49 -39.79 77.78 62.94
CA ALA A 49 -38.42 77.29 63.12
C ALA A 49 -38.37 75.78 63.41
N GLU A 50 -39.30 75.25 64.21
CA GLU A 50 -39.39 73.82 64.49
C GLU A 50 -39.87 73.03 63.26
N ILE A 51 -40.80 73.57 62.47
CA ILE A 51 -41.21 72.99 61.19
C ILE A 51 -40.02 72.92 60.24
N ASP A 52 -39.23 73.99 60.11
CA ASP A 52 -38.04 74.01 59.25
C ASP A 52 -36.99 73.01 59.72
N ARG A 53 -36.79 72.89 61.03
CA ARG A 53 -35.91 71.88 61.63
C ARG A 53 -36.39 70.46 61.32
N LEU A 54 -37.66 70.15 61.56
CA LEU A 54 -38.24 68.83 61.27
C LEU A 54 -38.21 68.51 59.77
N GLN A 55 -38.37 69.52 58.91
CA GLN A 55 -38.21 69.34 57.47
C GLN A 55 -36.75 69.05 57.09
N ALA A 56 -35.77 69.69 57.72
CA ALA A 56 -34.36 69.41 57.51
C ALA A 56 -34.00 67.98 57.99
N GLU A 57 -34.51 67.58 59.16
CA GLU A 57 -34.32 66.25 59.71
C GLU A 57 -34.96 65.18 58.82
N LYS A 58 -36.19 65.41 58.35
CA LYS A 58 -36.83 64.53 57.36
C LYS A 58 -35.99 64.37 56.09
N ARG A 59 -35.46 65.48 55.54
CA ARG A 59 -34.61 65.43 54.34
C ARG A 59 -33.33 64.64 54.59
N GLN A 60 -32.76 64.72 55.79
CA GLN A 60 -31.60 63.93 56.17
C GLN A 60 -31.94 62.43 56.24
N VAL A 61 -33.02 62.07 56.94
CA VAL A 61 -33.48 60.68 57.04
C VAL A 61 -33.83 60.09 55.66
N ASP A 62 -34.50 60.86 54.80
CA ASP A 62 -34.81 60.44 53.42
C ASP A 62 -33.54 60.20 52.59
N SER A 63 -32.47 60.99 52.82
CA SER A 63 -31.17 60.81 52.18
C SER A 63 -30.46 59.54 52.67
N GLU A 64 -30.48 59.29 53.98
CA GLU A 64 -29.92 58.07 54.58
C GLU A 64 -30.68 56.81 54.13
N LEU A 65 -32.00 56.88 54.05
CA LEU A 65 -32.83 55.77 53.56
C LEU A 65 -32.50 55.41 52.10
N ARG A 66 -32.28 56.41 51.24
CA ARG A 66 -31.85 56.16 49.84
C ARG A 66 -30.50 55.47 49.78
N LYS A 67 -29.52 55.89 50.59
CA LYS A 67 -28.21 55.23 50.66
C LYS A 67 -28.34 53.77 51.10
N LEU A 68 -29.14 53.51 52.15
CA LEU A 68 -29.39 52.14 52.62
C LEU A 68 -30.09 51.28 51.55
N GLN A 69 -31.02 51.84 50.77
CA GLN A 69 -31.66 51.14 49.66
C GLN A 69 -30.67 50.81 48.54
N GLU A 70 -29.78 51.73 48.19
CA GLU A 70 -28.70 51.49 47.21
C GLU A 70 -27.73 50.41 47.69
N GLU A 71 -27.32 50.45 48.96
CA GLU A 71 -26.49 49.42 49.58
C GLU A 71 -27.19 48.05 49.61
N GLN A 72 -28.49 48.02 49.92
CA GLN A 72 -29.28 46.79 49.88
C GLN A 72 -29.35 46.20 48.47
N GLN A 73 -29.58 47.04 47.44
CA GLN A 73 -29.59 46.59 46.05
C GLN A 73 -28.22 46.06 45.60
N ALA A 74 -27.15 46.74 45.99
CA ALA A 74 -25.77 46.29 45.73
C ALA A 74 -25.50 44.94 46.41
N MET A 75 -25.92 44.77 47.66
CA MET A 75 -25.79 43.51 48.39
C MET A 75 -26.57 42.37 47.72
N HIS A 76 -27.80 42.62 47.27
CA HIS A 76 -28.58 41.63 46.53
C HIS A 76 -27.91 41.23 45.20
N HIS A 77 -27.33 42.19 44.47
CA HIS A 77 -26.56 41.91 43.26
C HIS A 77 -25.30 41.07 43.55
N GLN A 78 -24.59 41.41 44.62
CA GLN A 78 -23.40 40.67 45.05
C GLN A 78 -23.78 39.24 45.46
N SER A 79 -24.86 39.05 46.21
CA SER A 79 -25.36 37.72 46.60
C SER A 79 -25.72 36.86 45.39
N SER A 80 -26.42 37.42 44.40
CA SER A 80 -26.73 36.74 43.13
C SER A 80 -25.46 36.35 42.35
N THR A 81 -24.47 37.25 42.31
CA THR A 81 -23.19 36.99 41.67
C THR A 81 -22.40 35.89 42.38
N GLN A 82 -22.39 35.89 43.71
CA GLN A 82 -21.74 34.87 44.52
C GLN A 82 -22.38 33.49 44.28
N ALA A 83 -23.71 33.41 44.26
CA ALA A 83 -24.42 32.17 43.97
C ALA A 83 -24.06 31.60 42.58
N LYS A 84 -23.93 32.47 41.56
CA LYS A 84 -23.47 32.06 40.21
C LYS A 84 -22.02 31.57 40.23
N LEU A 85 -21.14 32.25 40.95
CA LEU A 85 -19.74 31.84 41.08
C LEU A 85 -19.61 30.46 41.75
N ASP A 86 -20.38 30.21 42.80
CA ASP A 86 -20.39 28.94 43.52
C ASP A 86 -20.89 27.81 42.62
N MET A 87 -21.93 28.06 41.82
CA MET A 87 -22.44 27.12 40.83
C MET A 87 -21.37 26.78 39.77
N LEU A 88 -20.73 27.80 39.18
CA LEU A 88 -19.69 27.61 38.16
C LEU A 88 -18.46 26.89 38.72
N THR A 89 -18.08 27.17 39.97
CA THR A 89 -16.98 26.49 40.65
C THR A 89 -17.28 25.01 40.84
N LYS A 90 -18.50 24.67 41.29
CA LYS A 90 -18.95 23.28 41.40
C LYS A 90 -18.97 22.56 40.06
N GLU A 91 -19.49 23.20 39.02
CA GLU A 91 -19.49 22.64 37.66
C GLU A 91 -18.07 22.40 37.14
N LYS A 92 -17.15 23.35 37.36
CA LYS A 92 -15.73 23.19 37.00
C LYS A 92 -15.12 21.99 37.71
N SER A 93 -15.32 21.85 39.01
CA SER A 93 -14.81 20.71 39.78
C SER A 93 -15.37 19.40 39.26
N ALA A 94 -16.69 19.32 39.04
CA ALA A 94 -17.33 18.11 38.52
C ALA A 94 -16.81 17.72 37.12
N LYS A 95 -16.56 18.71 36.25
CA LYS A 95 -15.95 18.47 34.94
C LYS A 95 -14.50 18.00 35.06
N MET A 96 -13.71 18.57 35.97
CA MET A 96 -12.33 18.12 36.22
C MET A 96 -12.31 16.68 36.74
N ASP A 97 -13.19 16.32 37.66
CA ASP A 97 -13.30 14.95 38.19
C ASP A 97 -13.72 13.96 37.11
N ALA A 98 -14.65 14.35 36.22
CA ALA A 98 -15.06 13.53 35.09
C ALA A 98 -13.89 13.31 34.10
N ILE A 99 -13.12 14.36 33.80
CA ILE A 99 -11.92 14.24 32.96
C ILE A 99 -10.91 13.29 33.62
N GLN A 100 -10.67 13.44 34.92
CA GLN A 100 -9.71 12.58 35.63
C GLN A 100 -10.16 11.11 35.61
N LYS A 101 -11.44 10.82 35.87
CA LYS A 101 -12.00 9.46 35.77
C LYS A 101 -11.79 8.84 34.39
N ILE A 102 -12.02 9.61 33.32
CA ILE A 102 -11.80 9.13 31.94
C ILE A 102 -10.32 8.83 31.72
N ARG A 103 -9.41 9.69 32.20
CA ARG A 103 -7.96 9.46 32.08
C ARG A 103 -7.55 8.20 32.83
N ASP A 104 -7.95 8.07 34.09
CA ASP A 104 -7.61 6.91 34.93
C ASP A 104 -8.15 5.61 34.34
N GLN A 105 -9.35 5.64 33.78
CA GLN A 105 -9.97 4.46 33.15
C GLN A 105 -9.24 4.00 31.89
N HIS A 106 -8.61 4.91 31.15
CA HIS A 106 -7.92 4.60 29.89
C HIS A 106 -6.38 4.64 30.00
N GLU A 107 -5.83 4.96 31.17
CA GLU A 107 -4.38 5.13 31.36
C GLU A 107 -3.61 3.86 30.98
N HIS A 108 -4.10 2.70 31.43
CA HIS A 108 -3.48 1.41 31.10
C HIS A 108 -3.46 1.16 29.59
N ASP A 109 -4.58 1.38 28.90
CA ASP A 109 -4.69 1.14 27.45
C ASP A 109 -3.81 2.10 26.65
N ILE A 110 -3.78 3.37 27.05
CA ILE A 110 -2.90 4.39 26.48
C ILE A 110 -1.44 3.97 26.67
N GLN A 111 -1.06 3.54 27.87
CA GLN A 111 0.31 3.11 28.18
C GLN A 111 0.70 1.84 27.44
N ALA A 112 -0.21 0.86 27.31
CA ALA A 112 0.01 -0.37 26.58
C ALA A 112 0.16 -0.13 25.07
N THR A 113 -0.60 0.80 24.50
CA THR A 113 -0.66 1.02 23.05
C THR A 113 0.38 2.03 22.54
N LEU A 114 0.57 3.14 23.25
CA LEU A 114 1.43 4.26 22.83
C LEU A 114 2.80 4.28 23.54
N GLY A 115 2.97 3.44 24.57
CA GLY A 115 4.00 3.60 25.58
C GLY A 115 3.65 4.76 26.52
N GLY A 116 4.21 4.77 27.74
CA GLY A 116 3.92 5.82 28.72
C GLY A 116 4.12 7.23 28.14
N VAL A 117 3.15 8.11 28.40
CA VAL A 117 3.23 9.52 28.01
C VAL A 117 4.25 10.20 28.91
N ARG A 118 5.29 10.81 28.32
CA ARG A 118 6.30 11.54 29.10
C ARG A 118 5.69 12.81 29.68
N ALA A 119 6.12 13.21 30.88
CA ALA A 119 5.66 14.44 31.51
C ALA A 119 5.97 15.64 30.58
N GLY A 120 4.92 16.32 30.10
CA GLY A 120 5.01 17.47 29.21
C GLY A 120 4.76 17.20 27.71
N GLU A 121 4.63 15.94 27.29
CA GLU A 121 4.29 15.58 25.90
C GLU A 121 2.77 15.52 25.73
N ALA A 122 2.22 16.22 24.73
CA ALA A 122 0.80 16.14 24.42
C ALA A 122 0.46 14.74 23.88
N LEU A 123 -0.58 14.11 24.43
CA LEU A 123 -1.07 12.80 23.98
C LEU A 123 -1.37 12.78 22.47
N SER A 124 -1.79 13.91 21.89
CA SER A 124 -2.03 14.06 20.45
C SER A 124 -0.78 13.84 19.60
N ASP A 125 0.36 14.33 20.04
CA ASP A 125 1.61 14.31 19.27
C ASP A 125 2.17 12.89 19.29
N ARG A 126 2.11 12.25 20.46
CA ARG A 126 2.45 10.84 20.64
C ARG A 126 1.59 9.93 19.78
N LEU A 127 0.28 10.14 19.78
CA LEU A 127 -0.65 9.39 18.94
C LEU A 127 -0.36 9.60 17.44
N SER A 128 -0.09 10.84 17.03
CA SER A 128 0.25 11.18 15.65
C SER A 128 1.55 10.50 15.19
N GLN A 129 2.56 10.47 16.06
CA GLN A 129 3.82 9.78 15.79
C GLN A 129 3.61 8.26 15.66
N TYR A 130 2.85 7.66 16.58
CA TYR A 130 2.53 6.22 16.53
C TYR A 130 1.76 5.85 15.26
N LEU A 131 0.74 6.63 14.90
CA LEU A 131 -0.03 6.44 13.67
C LEU A 131 0.85 6.61 12.42
N GLY A 132 1.75 7.60 12.42
CA GLY A 132 2.71 7.81 11.35
C GLY A 132 3.64 6.60 11.16
N GLY A 133 4.19 6.08 12.25
CA GLY A 133 5.03 4.87 12.25
C GLY A 133 4.27 3.65 11.75
N LYS A 134 3.06 3.40 12.26
CA LYS A 134 2.22 2.28 11.81
C LYS A 134 1.81 2.38 10.34
N LYS A 135 1.56 3.60 9.84
CA LYS A 135 1.31 3.83 8.42
C LYS A 135 2.54 3.50 7.56
N GLN A 136 3.73 3.86 8.02
CA GLN A 136 4.97 3.53 7.33
C GLN A 136 5.26 2.02 7.33
N GLU A 137 5.08 1.35 8.47
CA GLU A 137 5.18 -0.12 8.58
C GLU A 137 4.20 -0.81 7.61
N LEU A 138 2.95 -0.35 7.57
CA LEU A 138 1.95 -0.88 6.63
C LEU A 138 2.37 -0.74 5.17
N GLN A 139 2.95 0.41 4.79
CA GLN A 139 3.45 0.63 3.43
C GLN A 139 4.65 -0.27 3.09
N GLN A 140 5.58 -0.44 4.03
CA GLN A 140 6.71 -1.36 3.87
C GLN A 140 6.23 -2.81 3.73
N MET A 141 5.29 -3.24 4.57
CA MET A 141 4.71 -4.58 4.50
C MET A 141 4.01 -4.82 3.15
N ARG A 142 3.27 -3.82 2.66
CA ARG A 142 2.56 -3.88 1.37
C ARG A 142 3.52 -3.99 0.19
N THR A 143 4.59 -3.20 0.20
CA THR A 143 5.62 -3.24 -0.86
C THR A 143 6.40 -4.56 -0.84
N SER A 144 6.77 -5.06 0.34
CA SER A 144 7.39 -6.39 0.49
C SER A 144 6.47 -7.51 0.02
N MET A 145 5.17 -7.46 0.34
CA MET A 145 4.19 -8.43 -0.13
C MET A 145 4.05 -8.40 -1.66
N GLN A 146 4.08 -7.22 -2.28
CA GLN A 146 4.03 -7.08 -3.73
C GLN A 146 5.27 -7.69 -4.40
N LYS A 147 6.47 -7.45 -3.85
CA LYS A 147 7.71 -8.07 -4.34
C LYS A 147 7.66 -9.59 -4.26
N MET A 148 7.27 -10.14 -3.10
CA MET A 148 7.12 -11.59 -2.93
C MET A 148 6.10 -12.19 -3.91
N LYS A 149 4.98 -11.51 -4.18
CA LYS A 149 4.01 -11.96 -5.20
C LYS A 149 4.61 -12.00 -6.60
N GLN A 150 5.39 -10.98 -6.99
CA GLN A 150 6.06 -10.94 -8.29
C GLN A 150 7.09 -12.06 -8.42
N GLU A 151 7.90 -12.29 -7.39
CA GLU A 151 8.88 -13.38 -7.35
C GLU A 151 8.21 -14.76 -7.43
N MET A 152 7.10 -14.96 -6.71
CA MET A 152 6.33 -16.20 -6.79
C MET A 152 5.79 -16.46 -8.19
N SER A 153 5.22 -15.45 -8.85
CA SER A 153 4.73 -15.58 -10.23
C SER A 153 5.87 -15.90 -11.21
N ALA A 154 7.04 -15.26 -11.06
CA ALA A 154 8.20 -15.54 -11.89
C ALA A 154 8.72 -16.97 -11.69
N LYS A 155 8.80 -17.44 -10.43
CA LYS A 155 9.19 -18.82 -10.12
C LYS A 155 8.19 -19.85 -10.64
N ASP A 156 6.89 -19.58 -10.56
CA ASP A 156 5.86 -20.48 -11.08
C ASP A 156 5.92 -20.57 -12.62
N ALA A 157 6.13 -19.45 -13.31
CA ALA A 157 6.35 -19.44 -14.76
C ALA A 157 7.60 -20.23 -15.16
N ASN A 158 8.73 -20.02 -14.45
CA ASN A 158 9.96 -20.77 -14.69
C ASN A 158 9.78 -22.27 -14.43
N LYS A 159 9.08 -22.64 -13.35
CA LYS A 159 8.76 -24.04 -13.05
C LYS A 159 7.99 -24.68 -14.21
N LYS A 160 6.95 -24.02 -14.71
CA LYS A 160 6.15 -24.51 -15.86
C LYS A 160 7.00 -24.67 -17.11
N MET A 161 7.87 -23.71 -17.41
CA MET A 161 8.78 -23.79 -18.55
C MET A 161 9.75 -24.97 -18.43
N ILE A 162 10.38 -25.15 -17.27
CA ILE A 162 11.31 -26.25 -17.00
C ILE A 162 10.58 -27.60 -17.08
N MET A 163 9.38 -27.71 -16.51
CA MET A 163 8.58 -28.94 -16.59
C MET A 163 8.25 -29.32 -18.04
N GLU A 164 7.89 -28.35 -18.88
CA GLU A 164 7.63 -28.62 -20.30
C GLU A 164 8.92 -29.00 -21.06
N GLN A 165 10.06 -28.39 -20.73
CA GLN A 165 11.35 -28.78 -21.28
C GLN A 165 11.74 -30.22 -20.89
N ILE A 166 11.53 -30.60 -19.62
CA ILE A 166 11.75 -31.97 -19.14
C ILE A 166 10.86 -32.93 -19.93
N ARG A 167 9.56 -32.65 -20.04
CA ARG A 167 8.60 -33.49 -20.78
C ARG A 167 9.04 -33.72 -22.22
N ARG A 168 9.45 -32.66 -22.91
CA ARG A 168 9.96 -32.76 -24.30
C ARG A 168 11.24 -33.58 -24.40
N LYS A 169 12.16 -33.42 -23.45
CA LYS A 169 13.41 -34.18 -23.41
C LYS A 169 13.16 -35.66 -23.10
N GLU A 170 12.23 -35.97 -22.22
CA GLU A 170 11.79 -37.34 -21.93
C GLU A 170 11.18 -38.01 -23.17
N GLU A 171 10.30 -37.30 -23.90
CA GLU A 171 9.74 -37.77 -25.17
C GLU A 171 10.83 -38.01 -26.22
N GLN A 172 11.78 -37.08 -26.36
CA GLN A 172 12.93 -37.25 -27.27
C GLN A 172 13.77 -38.47 -26.88
N CYS A 173 14.07 -38.65 -25.59
CA CYS A 173 14.80 -39.82 -25.09
C CYS A 173 14.05 -41.13 -25.36
N MET A 174 12.72 -41.14 -25.26
CA MET A 174 11.90 -42.31 -25.58
C MET A 174 11.99 -42.65 -27.07
N VAL A 175 11.83 -41.67 -27.95
CA VAL A 175 11.96 -41.85 -29.40
C VAL A 175 13.35 -42.38 -29.77
N PHE A 176 14.43 -41.80 -29.22
CA PHE A 176 15.79 -42.29 -29.49
C PHE A 176 16.02 -43.70 -28.95
N ARG A 177 15.45 -44.03 -27.79
CA ARG A 177 15.53 -45.39 -27.24
C ARG A 177 14.83 -46.40 -28.15
N ASP A 178 13.67 -46.07 -28.68
CA ASP A 178 12.92 -46.93 -29.60
C ASP A 178 13.69 -47.11 -30.92
N GLN A 179 14.26 -46.04 -31.47
CA GLN A 179 15.12 -46.09 -32.66
C GLN A 179 16.39 -46.93 -32.45
N LEU A 180 17.04 -46.81 -31.28
CA LEU A 180 18.19 -47.66 -30.93
C LEU A 180 17.79 -49.12 -30.79
N LYS A 181 16.62 -49.39 -30.21
CA LYS A 181 16.09 -50.76 -30.09
C LYS A 181 15.75 -51.35 -31.46
N GLU A 182 15.22 -50.56 -32.39
CA GLU A 182 14.97 -51.00 -33.76
C GLU A 182 16.28 -51.32 -34.51
N ALA A 183 17.32 -50.49 -34.34
CA ALA A 183 18.60 -50.67 -35.03
C ALA A 183 19.47 -51.81 -34.45
N CYS A 184 19.54 -51.92 -33.12
CA CYS A 184 20.42 -52.85 -32.40
C CYS A 184 19.70 -54.12 -31.91
N GLY A 185 18.36 -54.10 -31.80
CA GLY A 185 17.60 -55.11 -31.09
C GLY A 185 17.89 -55.05 -29.58
N ASP A 186 18.08 -56.22 -28.97
CA ASP A 186 18.47 -56.35 -27.56
C ASP A 186 20.01 -56.38 -27.36
N ARG A 187 20.79 -56.08 -28.41
CA ARG A 187 22.26 -56.14 -28.38
C ARG A 187 22.88 -54.77 -28.09
N ASP A 188 24.08 -54.77 -27.52
CA ASP A 188 24.81 -53.54 -27.20
C ASP A 188 25.19 -52.76 -28.48
N TYR A 189 25.06 -51.43 -28.42
CA TYR A 189 25.34 -50.54 -29.54
C TYR A 189 26.77 -50.69 -30.07
N ASN A 190 27.77 -50.75 -29.17
CA ASN A 190 29.16 -50.81 -29.59
C ASN A 190 29.47 -52.15 -30.25
N THR A 191 28.91 -53.24 -29.71
CA THR A 191 29.03 -54.58 -30.30
C THR A 191 28.43 -54.62 -31.71
N VAL A 192 27.20 -54.12 -31.90
CA VAL A 192 26.58 -54.10 -33.24
C VAL A 192 27.35 -53.19 -34.19
N LYS A 193 27.89 -52.07 -33.71
CA LYS A 193 28.72 -51.16 -34.51
C LYS A 193 30.01 -51.85 -34.98
N GLU A 194 30.70 -52.56 -34.11
CA GLU A 194 31.92 -53.30 -34.44
C GLU A 194 31.63 -54.41 -35.45
N GLU A 195 30.58 -55.21 -35.24
CA GLU A 195 30.15 -56.26 -36.18
C GLU A 195 29.86 -55.71 -37.58
N LEU A 196 29.11 -54.60 -37.66
CA LEU A 196 28.80 -53.95 -38.94
C LEU A 196 30.06 -53.38 -39.59
N GLN A 197 30.97 -52.79 -38.81
CA GLN A 197 32.23 -52.26 -39.31
C GLN A 197 33.13 -53.37 -39.89
N GLU A 198 33.24 -54.50 -39.19
CA GLU A 198 34.00 -55.67 -39.66
C GLU A 198 33.37 -56.26 -40.93
N SER A 199 32.04 -56.42 -40.95
CA SER A 199 31.29 -56.90 -42.12
C SER A 199 31.51 -56.01 -43.36
N VAL A 200 31.40 -54.69 -43.18
CA VAL A 200 31.66 -53.71 -44.24
C VAL A 200 33.12 -53.78 -44.72
N SER A 201 34.09 -53.90 -43.80
CA SER A 201 35.51 -54.03 -44.18
C SER A 201 35.74 -55.31 -44.98
N PHE A 202 35.19 -56.44 -44.53
CA PHE A 202 35.30 -57.72 -45.20
C PHE A 202 34.71 -57.67 -46.62
N LEU A 203 33.50 -57.13 -46.78
CA LEU A 203 32.84 -57.01 -48.08
C LEU A 203 33.60 -56.06 -49.03
N ARG A 204 34.22 -54.99 -48.51
CA ARG A 204 35.09 -54.10 -49.30
C ARG A 204 36.34 -54.82 -49.78
N ASP A 205 36.99 -55.58 -48.91
CA ASP A 205 38.18 -56.35 -49.25
C ASP A 205 37.86 -57.45 -50.27
N GLU A 206 36.76 -58.19 -50.08
CA GLU A 206 36.32 -59.24 -51.00
C GLU A 206 35.97 -58.66 -52.39
N LYS A 207 35.33 -57.48 -52.44
CA LYS A 207 35.09 -56.73 -53.68
C LYS A 207 36.42 -56.34 -54.34
N GLY A 208 37.38 -55.85 -53.56
CA GLY A 208 38.72 -55.48 -54.04
C GLY A 208 39.49 -56.67 -54.62
N ILE A 209 39.45 -57.82 -53.95
CA ILE A 209 40.05 -59.08 -54.41
C ILE A 209 39.38 -59.55 -55.69
N SER A 210 38.04 -59.57 -55.73
CA SER A 210 37.28 -60.01 -56.91
C SER A 210 37.57 -59.14 -58.13
N ALA A 211 37.57 -57.81 -57.97
CA ALA A 211 37.94 -56.88 -59.03
C ALA A 211 39.40 -57.05 -59.48
N SER A 212 40.30 -57.39 -58.56
CA SER A 212 41.71 -57.65 -58.87
C SER A 212 41.88 -58.95 -59.66
N ILE A 213 41.25 -60.04 -59.23
CA ILE A 213 41.24 -61.33 -59.93
C ILE A 213 40.65 -61.15 -61.34
N GLU A 214 39.54 -60.41 -61.46
CA GLU A 214 38.93 -60.11 -62.75
C GLU A 214 39.91 -59.41 -63.70
N LYS A 215 40.55 -58.32 -63.24
CA LYS A 215 41.53 -57.57 -64.03
C LYS A 215 42.75 -58.40 -64.39
N ILE A 216 43.25 -59.21 -63.46
CA ILE A 216 44.38 -60.14 -63.69
C ILE A 216 43.99 -61.11 -64.80
N TYR A 217 42.90 -61.88 -64.64
CA TYR A 217 42.50 -62.84 -65.65
C TYR A 217 42.19 -62.19 -67.01
N GLN A 218 41.54 -61.03 -67.06
CA GLN A 218 41.36 -60.27 -68.30
C GLN A 218 42.71 -59.92 -68.97
N LYS A 219 43.70 -59.45 -68.20
CA LYS A 219 45.04 -59.13 -68.72
C LYS A 219 45.78 -60.37 -69.21
N TYR A 220 45.65 -61.50 -68.50
CA TYR A 220 46.23 -62.78 -68.90
C TYR A 220 45.60 -63.32 -70.18
N ILE A 221 44.27 -63.31 -70.29
CA ILE A 221 43.55 -63.70 -71.50
C ILE A 221 43.97 -62.83 -72.70
N LYS A 222 44.07 -61.50 -72.51
CA LYS A 222 44.55 -60.58 -73.56
C LYS A 222 45.95 -60.96 -74.06
N LYS A 223 46.90 -61.21 -73.15
CA LYS A 223 48.27 -61.64 -73.51
C LYS A 223 48.32 -63.04 -74.15
N LEU A 224 47.46 -63.96 -73.72
CA LEU A 224 47.37 -65.31 -74.29
C LEU A 224 46.71 -65.34 -75.67
N THR A 225 45.92 -64.31 -76.01
CA THR A 225 45.26 -64.17 -77.31
C THR A 225 46.12 -63.38 -78.31
N ASP A 226 47.22 -62.76 -77.85
CA ASP A 226 48.16 -62.04 -78.70
C ASP A 226 48.96 -63.01 -79.59
N PRO A 227 49.10 -62.76 -80.90
CA PRO A 227 49.94 -63.57 -81.78
C PRO A 227 51.39 -63.76 -81.29
N SER A 228 51.94 -62.83 -80.50
CA SER A 228 53.32 -62.88 -79.98
C SER A 228 53.55 -64.01 -78.96
N VAL A 229 52.48 -64.54 -78.36
CA VAL A 229 52.53 -65.54 -77.29
C VAL A 229 53.26 -66.84 -77.68
N LYS A 230 53.30 -67.17 -78.98
CA LYS A 230 54.04 -68.37 -79.47
C LYS A 230 55.55 -68.23 -79.27
N ASN A 231 56.06 -67.01 -79.37
CA ASN A 231 57.48 -66.72 -79.24
C ASN A 231 57.84 -66.42 -77.78
N ASP A 232 56.96 -65.69 -77.08
CA ASP A 232 57.17 -65.21 -75.72
C ASP A 232 56.82 -66.25 -74.63
N GLY A 233 56.04 -67.28 -74.98
CA GLY A 233 55.61 -68.32 -74.06
C GLY A 233 54.53 -67.88 -73.06
N CYS A 234 54.26 -68.71 -72.05
CA CYS A 234 53.24 -68.44 -71.03
C CYS A 234 53.55 -67.16 -70.24
N PRO A 235 52.62 -66.19 -70.12
CA PRO A 235 52.86 -64.94 -69.38
C PRO A 235 53.07 -65.09 -67.85
N LEU A 236 52.93 -66.30 -67.29
CA LEU A 236 53.27 -66.60 -65.89
C LEU A 236 54.64 -67.26 -65.74
N CYS A 237 54.89 -68.31 -66.52
CA CYS A 237 56.04 -69.20 -66.33
C CYS A 237 57.01 -69.23 -67.51
N HIS A 238 56.74 -68.46 -68.57
CA HIS A 238 57.54 -68.36 -69.81
C HIS A 238 57.73 -69.67 -70.58
N ARG A 239 57.02 -70.75 -70.21
CA ARG A 239 57.02 -72.01 -70.95
C ARG A 239 56.36 -71.83 -72.31
N ARG A 240 57.03 -72.26 -73.39
CA ARG A 240 56.46 -72.23 -74.75
C ARG A 240 55.33 -73.23 -74.90
N PHE A 241 54.33 -72.86 -75.68
CA PHE A 241 53.21 -73.73 -76.03
C PHE A 241 53.58 -74.59 -77.24
N GLU A 242 53.37 -75.90 -77.14
CA GLU A 242 53.70 -76.86 -78.21
C GLU A 242 52.62 -76.86 -79.31
N ALA A 243 51.37 -76.51 -78.95
CA ALA A 243 50.26 -76.43 -79.89
C ALA A 243 49.30 -75.28 -79.57
N ASN A 244 48.68 -74.69 -80.60
CA ASN A 244 47.64 -73.66 -80.43
C ASN A 244 46.42 -74.17 -79.64
N ALA A 245 46.19 -75.49 -79.64
CA ALA A 245 45.13 -76.12 -78.85
C ALA A 245 45.35 -75.91 -77.34
N GLN A 246 46.60 -75.96 -76.85
CA GLN A 246 46.94 -75.74 -75.45
C GLN A 246 46.61 -74.30 -74.99
N ILE A 247 46.85 -73.31 -75.87
CA ILE A 247 46.51 -71.91 -75.62
C ILE A 247 44.98 -71.74 -75.53
N LYS A 248 44.23 -72.33 -76.47
CA LYS A 248 42.75 -72.28 -76.47
C LYS A 248 42.17 -72.90 -75.21
N THR A 249 42.61 -74.10 -74.82
CA THR A 249 42.16 -74.78 -73.60
C THR A 249 42.42 -73.92 -72.35
N LEU A 250 43.62 -73.34 -72.22
CA LEU A 250 43.96 -72.47 -71.09
C LEU A 250 43.09 -71.20 -71.06
N VAL A 251 42.83 -70.58 -72.21
CA VAL A 251 41.95 -69.42 -72.31
C VAL A 251 40.51 -69.78 -71.92
N ASP A 252 40.01 -70.94 -72.34
CA ASP A 252 38.66 -71.40 -72.02
C ASP A 252 38.52 -71.78 -70.53
N GLU A 253 39.55 -72.35 -69.92
CA GLU A 253 39.62 -72.58 -68.47
C GLU A 253 39.57 -71.26 -67.68
N LEU A 254 40.34 -70.25 -68.08
CA LEU A 254 40.34 -68.92 -67.44
C LEU A 254 38.99 -68.21 -67.62
N LYS A 255 38.40 -68.27 -68.82
CA LYS A 255 37.05 -67.73 -69.08
C LYS A 255 35.97 -68.45 -68.26
N THR A 256 36.10 -69.75 -68.05
CA THR A 256 35.18 -70.53 -67.22
C THR A 256 35.30 -70.12 -65.75
N LYS A 257 36.52 -69.96 -65.23
CA LYS A 257 36.75 -69.46 -63.86
C LYS A 257 36.26 -68.02 -63.64
N MET A 258 36.23 -67.21 -64.70
CA MET A 258 35.69 -65.85 -64.66
C MET A 258 34.15 -65.78 -64.80
N ARG A 259 33.47 -66.87 -65.20
CA ARG A 259 32.04 -66.82 -65.55
C ARG A 259 31.16 -66.41 -64.38
N ASP A 260 31.47 -66.91 -63.18
CA ASP A 260 30.65 -66.68 -61.98
C ASP A 260 31.07 -65.44 -61.19
N LEU A 261 32.22 -64.84 -61.56
CA LEU A 261 32.81 -63.72 -60.82
C LEU A 261 31.94 -62.45 -60.88
N PRO A 262 31.37 -62.03 -62.04
CA PRO A 262 30.51 -60.85 -62.10
C PRO A 262 29.25 -60.98 -61.23
N ALA A 263 28.63 -62.16 -61.21
CA ALA A 263 27.44 -62.42 -60.41
C ALA A 263 27.74 -62.34 -58.90
N LYS A 264 28.87 -62.91 -58.46
CA LYS A 264 29.35 -62.79 -57.07
C LYS A 264 29.70 -61.36 -56.70
N THR A 265 30.43 -60.63 -57.57
CA THR A 265 30.77 -59.22 -57.35
C THR A 265 29.53 -58.35 -57.22
N ALA A 266 28.52 -58.53 -58.09
CA ALA A 266 27.27 -57.78 -58.02
C ALA A 266 26.47 -58.07 -56.73
N ASN A 267 26.44 -59.33 -56.28
CA ASN A 267 25.81 -59.68 -55.01
C ASN A 267 26.55 -59.07 -53.81
N ASN A 268 27.88 -59.17 -53.78
CA ASN A 268 28.69 -58.58 -52.72
C ASN A 268 28.58 -57.06 -52.69
N GLU A 269 28.49 -56.40 -53.85
CA GLU A 269 28.25 -54.96 -53.94
C GLU A 269 26.88 -54.56 -53.40
N ARG A 270 25.84 -55.34 -53.68
CA ARG A 270 24.50 -55.11 -53.10
C ARG A 270 24.53 -55.24 -51.57
N LEU A 271 25.14 -56.31 -51.05
CA LEU A 271 25.28 -56.53 -49.60
C LEU A 271 26.10 -55.42 -48.94
N LEU A 272 27.20 -54.99 -49.59
CA LEU A 272 28.02 -53.90 -49.11
C LEU A 272 27.24 -52.59 -48.99
N VAL A 273 26.40 -52.27 -49.98
CA VAL A 273 25.54 -51.06 -49.93
C VAL A 273 24.52 -51.16 -48.80
N GLU A 274 23.94 -52.33 -48.56
CA GLU A 274 22.96 -52.55 -47.51
C GLU A 274 23.58 -52.44 -46.11
N GLU A 275 24.70 -53.12 -45.86
CA GLU A 275 25.43 -53.08 -44.60
C GLU A 275 26.02 -51.70 -44.32
N GLN A 276 26.53 -51.00 -45.36
CA GLN A 276 26.99 -49.62 -45.23
C GLN A 276 25.85 -48.68 -44.80
N ARG A 277 24.67 -48.80 -45.43
CA ARG A 277 23.50 -47.99 -45.03
C ARG A 277 23.04 -48.28 -43.61
N ARG A 278 23.20 -49.52 -43.15
CA ARG A 278 22.86 -49.90 -41.77
C ARG A 278 23.87 -49.31 -40.78
N PHE A 279 25.16 -49.37 -41.12
CA PHE A 279 26.24 -48.78 -40.33
C PHE A 279 26.11 -47.24 -40.25
N ASP A 280 25.86 -46.57 -41.37
CA ASP A 280 25.72 -45.11 -41.41
C ASP A 280 24.53 -44.63 -40.55
N ARG A 281 23.38 -45.31 -40.67
CA ARG A 281 22.20 -45.03 -39.81
C ARG A 281 22.51 -45.23 -38.33
N LEU A 282 23.26 -46.27 -37.99
CA LEU A 282 23.66 -46.53 -36.60
C LEU A 282 24.57 -45.41 -36.08
N LEU A 283 25.50 -44.90 -36.88
CA LEU A 283 26.36 -43.76 -36.53
C LEU A 283 25.58 -42.46 -36.33
N GLU A 284 24.58 -42.18 -37.18
CA GLU A 284 23.70 -41.02 -37.04
C GLU A 284 22.94 -41.05 -35.70
N LEU A 285 22.40 -42.22 -35.34
CA LEU A 285 21.74 -42.43 -34.04
C LEU A 285 22.73 -42.29 -32.87
N GLY A 286 23.97 -42.77 -33.03
CA GLY A 286 25.04 -42.59 -32.05
C GLY A 286 25.42 -41.13 -31.83
N SER A 287 25.52 -40.34 -32.89
CA SER A 287 25.82 -38.89 -32.79
C SER A 287 24.69 -38.10 -32.12
N SER A 288 23.44 -38.55 -32.33
CA SER A 288 22.25 -37.97 -31.70
C SER A 288 22.19 -38.31 -30.20
N ARG A 289 22.67 -39.50 -29.80
CA ARG A 289 22.81 -39.90 -28.39
C ARG A 289 23.75 -38.98 -27.61
N ASP A 290 24.85 -38.55 -28.23
CA ASP A 290 25.85 -37.69 -27.59
C ASP A 290 25.43 -36.19 -27.57
N SER A 291 24.34 -35.84 -28.26
CA SER A 291 23.81 -34.47 -28.36
C SER A 291 22.61 -34.19 -27.44
N VAL A 292 22.06 -35.21 -26.78
CA VAL A 292 20.92 -35.11 -25.85
C VAL A 292 21.40 -34.80 -24.44
#